data_AF-A0A7K4DRM2-F1
#
_entry.id   AF-A0A7K4DRM2-F1
#
_cell.length_a   1.000
_cell.length_b   1.000
_cell.length_c   1.000
_cell.angle_alpha   90.00
_cell.angle_beta   90.00
_cell.angle_gamma   90.00
#
_symmetry.space_group_name_H-M   'P 1'
#
loop_
_entity.id
_entity.type
_entity.pdbx_description
1 polymer ?
#
loop_
_entity_poly.entity_id
_entity_poly.type
_entity_poly.pdbx_seq_one_letter_code
_entity_poly.pdbx_strand_id
1 'polypeptide(L)' 'IMPGDTYSIKLDLAFEYDYFCLVHPWMQGSISVK' A
#
# COMPACT_ATOMS: atom_id res chain seq x y z
N ILE A 1 -4.43 4.98 9.83
CA ILE A 1 -5.19 3.79 10.24
C ILE A 1 -4.64 3.34 11.59
N MET A 2 -5.48 2.95 12.56
CA MET A 2 -4.98 2.49 13.86
C MET A 2 -4.53 1.02 13.78
N PRO A 3 -3.69 0.54 14.71
CA PRO A 3 -3.34 -0.88 14.77
C PRO A 3 -4.60 -1.76 14.85
N GLY A 4 -4.74 -2.71 13.93
CA GLY A 4 -5.88 -3.64 13.86
C GLY A 4 -6.98 -3.24 12.89
N ASP A 5 -6.97 -1.99 12.40
CA ASP A 5 -7.89 -1.56 11.35
C ASP A 5 -7.44 -2.06 9.98
N THR A 6 -8.39 -2.31 9.08
CA THR A 6 -8.13 -2.75 7.70
C THR A 6 -8.65 -1.72 6.70
N TYR A 7 -7.93 -1.55 5.60
CA TYR A 7 -8.35 -0.71 4.47
C TYR A 7 -8.30 -1.51 3.16
N SER A 8 -9.16 -1.16 2.22
CA SER A 8 -9.26 -1.83 0.92
C SER A 8 -9.31 -0.79 -0.19
N ILE A 9 -8.47 -0.99 -1.20
CA ILE A 9 -8.44 -0.19 -2.43
C ILE A 9 -8.55 -1.10 -3.64
N LYS A 10 -9.11 -0.57 -4.72
CA LYS A 10 -9.06 -1.23 -6.03
C LYS A 10 -7.89 -0.64 -6.83
N LEU A 11 -7.12 -1.52 -7.44
CA LEU A 11 -6.03 -1.17 -8.34
C LEU A 11 -6.43 -1.68 -9.73
N ASP A 12 -6.96 -0.79 -10.56
CA ASP A 12 -7.59 -1.16 -11.83
C ASP A 12 -6.60 -1.19 -13.02
N LEU A 13 -5.34 -0.79 -12.79
CA LEU A 13 -4.30 -0.76 -13.81
C LEU A 13 -3.23 -1.79 -13.49
N ALA A 14 -2.79 -2.53 -14.52
CA ALA A 14 -1.64 -3.43 -14.45
C ALA A 14 -0.35 -2.59 -14.36
N PHE A 15 0.00 -2.22 -13.14
CA PHE A 15 1.11 -1.33 -12.80
C PHE A 15 1.75 -1.74 -11.47
N GLU A 16 2.96 -1.24 -11.20
CA GLU A 16 3.66 -1.43 -9.93
C GLU A 16 3.42 -0.22 -9.02
N TYR A 17 2.81 -0.46 -7.87
CA TYR A 17 2.46 0.57 -6.91
C TYR A 17 3.36 0.47 -5.68
N ASP A 18 4.25 1.44 -5.52
CA ASP A 18 5.02 1.60 -4.29
C ASP A 18 4.14 2.23 -3.20
N TYR A 19 4.18 1.64 -2.01
CA TYR A 19 3.50 2.15 -0.83
C TYR A 19 4.45 2.23 0.35
N PHE A 20 4.21 3.22 1.20
CA PHE A 20 4.94 3.36 2.44
C PHE A 20 4.04 3.95 3.52
N CYS A 21 4.41 3.74 4.78
CA CYS A 21 3.68 4.32 5.90
C CYS A 21 4.08 5.78 6.09
N LEU A 22 3.13 6.71 6.05
CA LEU A 22 3.39 8.14 6.24
C LEU A 22 4.00 8.48 7.62
N VAL A 23 3.62 7.73 8.66
CA VAL A 23 4.11 7.94 10.04
C VAL A 23 5.45 7.23 10.28
N HIS A 24 5.71 6.17 9.52
CA HIS A 24 6.90 5.34 9.61
C HIS A 24 7.50 5.16 8.21
N PRO A 25 8.19 6.17 7.66
CA PRO A 25 8.61 6.18 6.25
C PRO A 25 9.56 5.03 5.85
N TRP A 26 10.17 4.38 6.84
CA TRP A 26 10.98 3.17 6.69
C TRP A 26 10.16 1.90 6.41
N MET A 27 8.85 1.91 6.64
CA MET A 27 7.97 0.82 6.24
C MET A 27 7.57 1.02 4.79
N GLN A 28 8.23 0.31 3.90
CA GLN A 28 8.10 0.42 2.45
C GLN A 28 7.73 -0.95 1.88
N GLY A 29 6.95 -0.97 0.80
CA GLY A 29 6.66 -2.16 0.02
C GLY A 29 6.16 -1.80 -1.37
N SER A 30 6.09 -2.78 -2.26
CA SER A 30 5.52 -2.61 -3.59
C SER A 30 4.40 -3.63 -3.83
N ILE A 31 3.44 -3.24 -4.66
CA ILE A 31 2.32 -4.06 -5.10
C ILE A 31 2.38 -4.14 -6.63
N SER A 32 2.66 -5.32 -7.16
CA SER A 32 2.65 -5.58 -8.60
C SER A 32 1.30 -6.14 -9.03
N VAL A 33 0.58 -5.40 -9.87
CA VAL A 33 -0.71 -5.82 -10.46
C VAL A 33 -0.47 -6.20 -11.91
N LYS A 34 -0.94 -7.39 -12.30
CA LYS A 34 -0.76 -7.99 -13.64
C LYS A 34 -2.06 -8.59 -14.15
#